data_AF-A0AA42ZXF9-F1
#
_entry.id   AF-A0AA42ZXF9-F1
#
_cell.length_a   1.000
_cell.length_b   1.000
_cell.length_c   1.000
_cell.angle_alpha   90.00
_cell.angle_beta   90.00
_cell.angle_gamma   90.00
#
_symmetry.space_group_name_H-M   'P 1'
#
loop_
_entity.id
_entity.type
_entity.pdbx_description
1 polymer ?
#
loop_
_entity_poly.entity_id
_entity_poly.type
_entity_poly.pdbx_seq_one_letter_code
_entity_poly.pdbx_strand_id
1 'polypeptide(L)'
;AATATDSSKMFGKKEELDPVYWLLGAALGWGGLPAEAATYANAVPEKNDGKTPYTLTVTDVPVYGFWSVTLYDDKGYMPVNEYNAYSFNNVTAKKAKDGSVTIHFGGDPEADNFLPIVPGWNYIVRMYRPGPEILKGTWTFPSAKAVQ
;
A
#
# COMPACT_ATOMS: atom_id res chain seq x y z
N ALA A 1 12.46 7.10 1.12
CA ALA A 1 11.06 6.61 1.06
C ALA A 1 10.31 6.91 2.37
N ALA A 2 10.86 6.60 3.55
CA ALA A 2 10.14 6.64 4.83
C ALA A 2 9.56 8.01 5.31
N THR A 3 9.98 9.15 4.75
CA THR A 3 9.51 10.48 5.17
C THR A 3 8.35 11.04 4.34
N ALA A 4 8.03 10.46 3.19
CA ALA A 4 6.93 10.91 2.33
C ALA A 4 5.79 9.88 2.41
N THR A 5 4.83 10.13 3.30
CA THR A 5 3.70 9.23 3.55
C THR A 5 2.50 9.47 2.63
N ASP A 6 2.50 10.58 1.89
CA ASP A 6 1.44 10.98 0.96
C ASP A 6 2.03 11.43 -0.38
N SER A 7 1.42 10.96 -1.48
CA SER A 7 1.80 11.26 -2.85
C SER A 7 0.93 12.33 -3.52
N SER A 8 -0.10 12.87 -2.85
CA SER A 8 -1.16 13.67 -3.48
C SER A 8 -0.65 14.90 -4.25
N LYS A 9 0.52 15.42 -3.91
CA LYS A 9 1.16 16.60 -4.54
C LYS A 9 2.41 16.29 -5.34
N MET A 10 2.69 15.00 -5.58
CA MET A 10 3.91 14.56 -6.29
C MET A 10 3.79 14.63 -7.81
N PHE A 11 2.58 14.43 -8.34
CA PHE A 11 2.33 14.23 -9.77
C PHE A 11 1.10 15.01 -10.23
N GLY A 12 1.10 15.49 -11.48
CA GLY A 12 -0.02 16.22 -12.04
C GLY A 12 0.38 17.44 -12.85
N LYS A 13 -0.55 18.39 -12.99
CA LYS A 13 -0.28 19.65 -13.68
C LYS A 13 0.64 20.51 -12.83
N LYS A 14 1.51 21.29 -13.48
CA LYS A 14 2.52 22.11 -12.80
C LYS A 14 1.93 23.02 -11.73
N GLU A 15 0.71 23.51 -11.93
CA GLU A 15 0.01 24.44 -11.04
C GLU A 15 -0.53 23.77 -9.76
N GLU A 16 -0.64 22.45 -9.76
CA GLU A 16 -1.19 21.64 -8.66
C GLU A 16 -0.08 20.99 -7.80
N LEU A 17 1.19 21.14 -8.21
CA LEU A 17 2.35 20.53 -7.54
C LEU A 17 2.89 21.40 -6.41
N ASP A 18 3.36 20.74 -5.35
CA ASP A 18 4.30 21.34 -4.40
C ASP A 18 5.74 21.02 -4.86
N PRO A 19 6.65 22.00 -5.01
CA PRO A 19 7.99 21.75 -5.56
C PRO A 19 8.83 20.72 -4.78
N VAL A 20 8.65 20.64 -3.45
CA VAL A 20 9.35 19.65 -2.61
C VAL A 20 8.75 18.27 -2.87
N TYR A 21 7.43 18.15 -2.89
CA TYR A 21 6.76 16.88 -3.19
C TYR A 21 7.01 16.43 -4.63
N TRP A 22 7.08 17.34 -5.59
CA TRP A 22 7.43 17.01 -6.97
C TRP A 22 8.85 16.43 -7.08
N LEU A 23 9.83 17.02 -6.39
CA LEU A 23 11.20 16.47 -6.34
C LEU A 23 11.21 15.07 -5.69
N LEU A 24 10.46 14.89 -4.61
CA LEU A 24 10.27 13.58 -3.99
C LEU A 24 9.59 12.60 -4.95
N GLY A 25 8.58 13.02 -5.69
CA GLY A 25 7.89 12.22 -6.70
C GLY A 25 8.80 11.78 -7.84
N ALA A 26 9.66 12.68 -8.34
CA ALA A 26 10.65 12.35 -9.36
C ALA A 26 11.67 11.31 -8.87
N ALA A 27 12.06 11.37 -7.60
CA ALA A 27 12.99 10.43 -6.99
C ALA A 27 12.34 9.08 -6.62
N LEU A 28 11.08 9.10 -6.16
CA LEU A 28 10.39 7.93 -5.60
C LEU A 28 9.55 7.17 -6.63
N GLY A 29 9.08 7.82 -7.69
CA GLY A 29 8.11 7.22 -8.61
C GLY A 29 7.90 8.03 -9.88
N TRP A 30 8.97 8.28 -10.65
CA TRP A 30 8.86 8.93 -11.96
C TRP A 30 7.77 8.27 -12.84
N GLY A 31 6.88 9.10 -13.40
CA GLY A 31 5.73 8.62 -14.18
C GLY A 31 4.46 8.35 -13.37
N GLY A 32 4.41 8.73 -12.08
CA GLY A 32 3.20 8.67 -11.27
C GLY A 32 2.04 9.51 -11.82
N LEU A 33 0.82 9.15 -11.41
CA LEU A 33 -0.42 9.79 -11.86
C LEU A 33 -0.88 10.89 -10.88
N PRO A 34 -1.66 11.89 -11.35
CA PRO A 34 -2.34 12.83 -10.46
C PRO A 34 -3.19 12.12 -9.40
N ALA A 35 -3.37 12.74 -8.23
CA ALA A 35 -4.06 12.15 -7.09
C ALA A 35 -5.48 11.64 -7.43
N GLU A 36 -6.21 12.35 -8.28
CA GLU A 36 -7.57 11.96 -8.71
C GLU A 36 -7.59 10.69 -9.56
N ALA A 37 -6.46 10.35 -10.20
CA ALA A 37 -6.30 9.11 -10.95
C ALA A 37 -5.71 7.99 -10.08
N ALA A 38 -4.71 8.28 -9.25
CA ALA A 38 -4.19 7.35 -8.26
C ALA A 38 -3.50 8.06 -7.08
N THR A 39 -3.82 7.64 -5.86
CA THR A 39 -3.12 8.04 -4.63
C THR A 39 -2.37 6.85 -4.04
N TYR A 40 -1.18 7.10 -3.52
CA TYR A 40 -0.28 6.08 -2.97
C TYR A 40 -0.01 6.35 -1.49
N ALA A 41 -0.08 5.32 -0.66
CA ALA A 41 0.36 5.38 0.74
C ALA A 41 1.45 4.34 0.98
N ASN A 42 2.61 4.79 1.47
CA ASN A 42 3.70 3.91 1.86
C ASN A 42 3.63 3.65 3.37
N ALA A 43 3.90 2.40 3.77
CA ALA A 43 3.95 2.02 5.18
C ALA A 43 5.15 1.10 5.44
N VAL A 44 5.82 1.36 6.55
CA VAL A 44 6.94 0.59 7.08
C VAL A 44 6.54 0.04 8.44
N PRO A 45 6.51 -1.29 8.65
CA PRO A 45 6.20 -1.88 9.94
C PRO A 45 7.22 -1.49 11.02
N GLU A 46 6.76 -1.35 12.27
CA GLU A 46 7.61 -0.95 13.41
C GLU A 46 8.69 -2.00 13.74
N LYS A 47 8.30 -3.29 13.84
CA LYS A 47 9.20 -4.41 14.09
C LYS A 47 9.50 -5.12 12.76
N ASN A 48 10.43 -4.56 12.02
CA ASN A 48 10.75 -4.96 10.66
C ASN A 48 11.91 -5.98 10.57
N ASP A 49 11.80 -7.06 11.32
CA ASP A 49 12.83 -8.11 11.44
C ASP A 49 12.68 -9.24 10.39
N GLY A 50 11.68 -9.14 9.52
CA GLY A 50 11.34 -10.18 8.54
C GLY A 50 10.76 -11.46 9.15
N LYS A 51 10.38 -11.44 10.43
CA LYS A 51 9.88 -12.60 11.18
C LYS A 51 8.58 -12.33 11.90
N THR A 52 8.41 -11.11 12.40
CA THR A 52 7.21 -10.70 13.14
C THR A 52 6.03 -10.63 12.16
N PRO A 53 4.98 -11.45 12.35
CA PRO A 53 3.80 -11.41 11.49
C PRO A 53 2.98 -10.13 11.69
N TYR A 54 2.39 -9.64 10.61
CA TYR A 54 1.48 -8.50 10.61
C TYR A 54 0.18 -8.83 9.87
N THR A 55 -0.92 -8.22 10.26
CA THR A 55 -2.19 -8.27 9.52
C THR A 55 -2.68 -6.88 9.16
N LEU A 56 -3.27 -6.76 7.98
CA LEU A 56 -3.94 -5.56 7.52
C LEU A 56 -5.37 -5.93 7.10
N THR A 57 -6.35 -5.42 7.85
CA THR A 57 -7.77 -5.63 7.55
C THR A 57 -8.37 -4.33 7.04
N VAL A 58 -9.09 -4.40 5.93
CA VAL A 58 -9.73 -3.24 5.30
C VAL A 58 -11.12 -3.61 4.76
N THR A 59 -12.04 -2.66 4.84
CA THR A 59 -13.38 -2.72 4.24
C THR A 59 -13.77 -1.34 3.70
N ASP A 60 -14.74 -1.30 2.79
CA ASP A 60 -15.40 -0.07 2.34
C ASP A 60 -14.45 1.05 1.89
N VAL A 61 -13.40 0.67 1.15
CA VAL A 61 -12.42 1.62 0.61
C VAL A 61 -13.11 2.51 -0.44
N PRO A 62 -13.15 3.85 -0.25
CA PRO A 62 -13.90 4.75 -1.13
C PRO A 62 -13.13 5.02 -2.42
N VAL A 63 -13.04 4.02 -3.30
CA VAL A 63 -12.44 4.10 -4.64
C VAL A 63 -13.49 3.79 -5.70
N TYR A 64 -13.44 4.52 -6.82
CA TYR A 64 -14.28 4.23 -7.99
C TYR A 64 -13.63 3.24 -8.97
N GLY A 65 -12.35 2.94 -8.79
CA GLY A 65 -11.64 1.88 -9.51
C GLY A 65 -11.43 0.68 -8.61
N PHE A 66 -10.19 0.49 -8.16
CA PHE A 66 -9.79 -0.60 -7.29
C PHE A 66 -8.68 -0.11 -6.36
N TRP A 67 -8.32 -0.91 -5.35
CA TRP A 67 -7.14 -0.66 -4.54
C TRP A 67 -6.25 -1.89 -4.52
N SER A 68 -4.94 -1.69 -4.35
CA SER A 68 -3.98 -2.79 -4.23
C SER A 68 -2.98 -2.53 -3.11
N VAL A 69 -2.49 -3.59 -2.49
CA VAL A 69 -1.40 -3.59 -1.52
C VAL A 69 -0.28 -4.46 -2.10
N THR A 70 0.90 -3.88 -2.28
CA THR A 70 2.08 -4.56 -2.85
C THR A 70 3.22 -4.50 -1.85
N LEU A 71 3.88 -5.64 -1.61
CA LEU A 71 5.04 -5.75 -0.71
C LEU A 71 6.35 -5.51 -1.47
N TYR A 72 7.29 -4.83 -0.81
CA TYR A 72 8.62 -4.53 -1.32
C TYR A 72 9.70 -4.84 -0.27
N ASP A 73 10.88 -5.23 -0.73
CA ASP A 73 12.08 -5.39 0.10
C ASP A 73 12.73 -4.03 0.45
N ASP A 74 13.84 -4.08 1.18
CA ASP A 74 14.62 -2.92 1.61
C ASP A 74 15.28 -2.12 0.45
N LYS A 75 15.32 -2.72 -0.75
CA LYS A 75 15.81 -2.12 -1.99
C LYS A 75 14.69 -1.59 -2.88
N GLY A 76 13.43 -1.78 -2.49
CA GLY A 76 12.27 -1.33 -3.26
C GLY A 76 11.83 -2.28 -4.37
N TYR A 77 12.28 -3.54 -4.37
CA TYR A 77 11.85 -4.58 -5.31
C TYR A 77 10.81 -5.52 -4.70
N MET A 78 10.01 -6.18 -5.54
CA MET A 78 9.16 -7.29 -5.08
C MET A 78 10.07 -8.50 -4.82
N PRO A 79 10.19 -8.98 -3.56
CA PRO A 79 11.11 -10.06 -3.24
C PRO A 79 10.61 -11.37 -3.87
N VAL A 80 11.42 -11.96 -4.74
CA VAL A 80 11.14 -13.28 -5.35
C VAL A 80 10.95 -14.30 -4.23
N ASN A 81 9.86 -15.06 -4.31
CA ASN A 81 9.48 -16.03 -3.29
C ASN A 81 8.81 -17.26 -3.90
N GLU A 82 8.82 -18.38 -3.17
CA GLU A 82 8.28 -19.66 -3.61
C GLU A 82 6.75 -19.67 -3.79
N TYR A 83 6.04 -18.74 -3.15
CA TYR A 83 4.59 -18.61 -3.21
C TYR A 83 4.11 -17.84 -4.45
N ASN A 84 5.03 -17.21 -5.19
CA ASN A 84 4.72 -16.31 -6.31
C ASN A 84 3.67 -15.23 -5.94
N ALA A 85 3.72 -14.77 -4.68
CA ALA A 85 2.77 -13.84 -4.10
C ALA A 85 3.46 -12.50 -3.80
N TYR A 86 2.93 -11.40 -4.33
CA TYR A 86 3.54 -10.06 -4.22
C TYR A 86 2.55 -8.95 -3.90
N SER A 87 1.27 -9.15 -4.22
CA SER A 87 0.24 -8.15 -4.01
C SER A 87 -1.16 -8.75 -3.93
N PHE A 88 -2.04 -8.07 -3.19
CA PHE A 88 -3.48 -8.33 -3.19
C PHE A 88 -4.27 -7.05 -3.46
N ASN A 89 -5.47 -7.20 -4.01
CA ASN A 89 -6.39 -6.11 -4.31
C ASN A 89 -7.84 -6.56 -4.05
N ASN A 90 -8.81 -5.63 -4.10
CA ASN A 90 -10.23 -5.96 -3.88
C ASN A 90 -10.88 -6.85 -4.95
N VAL A 91 -10.16 -7.22 -6.02
CA VAL A 91 -10.61 -8.13 -7.06
C VAL A 91 -10.05 -9.54 -6.86
N THR A 92 -8.77 -9.67 -6.49
CA THR A 92 -8.07 -10.96 -6.37
C THR A 92 -8.02 -11.50 -4.95
N ALA A 93 -8.17 -10.64 -3.93
CA ALA A 93 -8.14 -11.08 -2.55
C ALA A 93 -9.40 -11.88 -2.19
N LYS A 94 -9.21 -12.90 -1.35
CA LYS A 94 -10.32 -13.61 -0.71
C LYS A 94 -10.96 -12.71 0.33
N LYS A 95 -12.28 -12.54 0.21
CA LYS A 95 -13.10 -11.68 1.07
C LYS A 95 -13.76 -12.50 2.17
N ALA A 96 -13.88 -11.90 3.35
CA ALA A 96 -14.71 -12.41 4.42
C ALA A 96 -16.22 -12.22 4.08
N LYS A 97 -17.08 -12.83 4.91
CA LYS A 97 -18.55 -12.78 4.72
C LYS A 97 -19.12 -11.37 4.81
N ASP A 98 -18.48 -10.50 5.59
CA ASP A 98 -18.84 -9.08 5.74
C ASP A 98 -18.26 -8.19 4.63
N GLY A 99 -17.55 -8.77 3.65
CA GLY A 99 -16.93 -8.06 2.55
C GLY A 99 -15.54 -7.50 2.85
N SER A 100 -15.07 -7.61 4.10
CA SER A 100 -13.72 -7.19 4.47
C SER A 100 -12.63 -8.08 3.84
N VAL A 101 -11.44 -7.53 3.69
CA VAL A 101 -10.24 -8.24 3.26
C VAL A 101 -9.18 -8.13 4.34
N THR A 102 -8.63 -9.26 4.75
CA THR A 102 -7.44 -9.31 5.62
C THR A 102 -6.27 -9.85 4.82
N ILE A 103 -5.18 -9.08 4.76
CA ILE A 103 -3.88 -9.49 4.19
C ILE A 103 -2.98 -9.93 5.34
N HIS A 104 -2.36 -11.09 5.18
CA HIS A 104 -1.43 -11.67 6.15
C HIS A 104 0.00 -11.48 5.67
N PHE A 105 0.80 -10.73 6.41
CA PHE A 105 2.22 -10.50 6.13
C PHE A 105 3.05 -11.39 7.03
N GLY A 106 3.69 -12.41 6.47
CA GLY A 106 4.37 -13.45 7.25
C GLY A 106 3.41 -14.26 8.12
N GLY A 107 3.96 -15.10 9.00
CA GLY A 107 3.17 -16.03 9.81
C GLY A 107 2.84 -17.31 9.05
N ASP A 108 1.58 -17.74 9.10
CA ASP A 108 1.10 -18.98 8.50
C ASP A 108 0.99 -18.85 6.96
N PRO A 109 1.78 -19.62 6.17
CA PRO A 109 1.72 -19.57 4.71
C PRO A 109 0.40 -20.11 4.11
N GLU A 110 -0.38 -20.86 4.88
CA GLU A 110 -1.68 -21.37 4.44
C GLU A 110 -2.82 -20.38 4.68
N ALA A 111 -2.53 -19.22 5.30
CA ALA A 111 -3.52 -18.18 5.52
C ALA A 111 -3.99 -17.56 4.20
N ASP A 112 -5.26 -17.16 4.17
CA ASP A 112 -5.81 -16.41 3.05
C ASP A 112 -5.02 -15.11 2.85
N ASN A 113 -4.81 -14.72 1.58
CA ASN A 113 -4.12 -13.48 1.22
C ASN A 113 -2.72 -13.33 1.86
N PHE A 114 -1.97 -14.43 1.93
CA PHE A 114 -0.62 -14.47 2.48
C PHE A 114 0.42 -13.80 1.57
N LEU A 115 1.23 -12.91 2.14
CA LEU A 115 2.42 -12.32 1.54
C LEU A 115 3.64 -12.66 2.40
N PRO A 116 4.67 -13.31 1.85
CA PRO A 116 5.91 -13.56 2.59
C PRO A 116 6.65 -12.23 2.84
N ILE A 117 7.22 -12.10 4.03
CA ILE A 117 7.98 -10.91 4.46
C ILE A 117 9.49 -11.20 4.49
N VAL A 118 10.27 -10.14 4.33
CA VAL A 118 11.75 -10.16 4.41
C VAL A 118 12.23 -9.05 5.35
N PRO A 119 13.43 -9.11 5.94
CA PRO A 119 13.92 -8.01 6.77
C PRO A 119 13.91 -6.67 6.03
N GLY A 120 13.49 -5.60 6.71
CA GLY A 120 13.43 -4.26 6.11
C GLY A 120 12.30 -4.04 5.08
N TRP A 121 11.31 -4.93 5.02
CA TRP A 121 10.19 -4.84 4.07
C TRP A 121 9.33 -3.59 4.27
N ASN A 122 8.68 -3.14 3.21
CA ASN A 122 7.63 -2.12 3.26
C ASN A 122 6.48 -2.53 2.34
N TYR A 123 5.37 -1.81 2.40
CA TYR A 123 4.30 -1.99 1.44
C TYR A 123 3.76 -0.66 0.93
N ILE A 124 3.25 -0.70 -0.30
CA ILE A 124 2.57 0.44 -0.93
C ILE A 124 1.12 0.06 -1.17
N VAL A 125 0.23 0.86 -0.61
CA VAL A 125 -1.18 0.89 -0.96
C VAL A 125 -1.34 1.81 -2.15
N ARG A 126 -2.05 1.36 -3.19
CA ARG A 126 -2.45 2.18 -4.33
C ARG A 126 -3.97 2.23 -4.37
N MET A 127 -4.54 3.42 -4.45
CA MET A 127 -5.98 3.66 -4.52
C MET A 127 -6.27 4.31 -5.87
N TYR A 128 -6.91 3.57 -6.78
CA TYR A 128 -7.16 4.01 -8.15
C TYR A 128 -8.54 4.67 -8.26
N ARG A 129 -8.57 5.89 -8.80
CA ARG A 129 -9.73 6.79 -8.80
C ARG A 129 -10.32 6.96 -7.39
N PRO A 130 -9.54 7.48 -6.43
CA PRO A 130 -10.01 7.67 -5.06
C PRO A 130 -11.18 8.66 -5.00
N GLY A 131 -12.12 8.39 -4.11
CA GLY A 131 -13.24 9.27 -3.81
C GLY A 131 -12.83 10.51 -3.01
N PRO A 132 -13.74 11.48 -2.86
CA PRO A 132 -13.49 12.72 -2.10
C PRO A 132 -13.00 12.48 -0.67
N GLU A 133 -13.38 11.37 -0.05
CA GLU A 133 -13.02 11.03 1.32
C GLU A 133 -11.53 10.78 1.48
N ILE A 134 -10.90 10.10 0.52
CA ILE A 134 -9.44 9.91 0.46
C ILE A 134 -8.77 11.23 0.09
N LEU A 135 -9.26 11.91 -0.95
CA LEU A 135 -8.64 13.15 -1.46
C LEU A 135 -8.67 14.29 -0.44
N LYS A 136 -9.67 14.34 0.42
CA LYS A 136 -9.79 15.31 1.52
C LYS A 136 -9.16 14.83 2.83
N GLY A 137 -8.66 13.60 2.87
CA GLY A 137 -8.07 12.99 4.06
C GLY A 137 -9.05 12.66 5.19
N THR A 138 -10.36 12.70 4.95
CA THR A 138 -11.38 12.29 5.94
C THR A 138 -11.48 10.78 6.10
N TRP A 139 -10.91 10.03 5.16
CA TRP A 139 -10.70 8.60 5.24
C TRP A 139 -9.24 8.28 4.93
N THR A 140 -8.64 7.36 5.70
CA THR A 140 -7.27 6.90 5.48
C THR A 140 -7.25 5.37 5.44
N PHE A 141 -6.33 4.83 4.63
CA PHE A 141 -6.18 3.39 4.54
C PHE A 141 -5.61 2.85 5.86
N PRO A 142 -6.17 1.78 6.44
CA PRO A 142 -5.69 1.25 7.71
C PRO A 142 -4.23 0.77 7.60
N SER A 143 -3.49 0.89 8.69
CA SER A 143 -2.13 0.38 8.78
C SER A 143 -2.09 -1.07 9.25
N ALA A 144 -1.08 -1.81 8.80
CA ALA A 144 -0.84 -3.17 9.28
C ALA A 144 -0.50 -3.17 10.77
N LYS A 145 -0.96 -4.18 11.50
CA LYS A 145 -0.75 -4.35 12.94
C LYS A 145 0.01 -5.64 13.20
N ALA A 146 0.96 -5.63 14.13
CA ALA A 146 1.66 -6.83 14.53
C ALA A 146 0.65 -7.83 15.11
N VAL A 147 0.77 -9.10 14.73
CA VAL A 147 0.01 -10.19 15.36
C VAL A 147 0.67 -10.49 16.70
N GLN A 148 -0.13 -10.57 17.77
CA GLN A 148 0.33 -10.95 19.10
C GLN A 148 0.68 -12.43 19.18
#